data_AF-A0A5C4N7J1-F1
#
_entry.id   AF-A0A5C4N7J1-F1
#
_cell.length_a   1.000
_cell.length_b   1.000
_cell.length_c   1.000
_cell.angle_alpha   90.00
_cell.angle_beta   90.00
_cell.angle_gamma   90.00
#
_symmetry.space_group_name_H-M   'P 1'
#
loop_
_entity.id
_entity.type
_entity.pdbx_description
1 polymer ?
#
loop_
_entity_poly.entity_id
_entity_poly.type
_entity_poly.pdbx_seq_one_letter_code
_entity_poly.pdbx_strand_id
1 'polypeptide(L)'
;MNRLKKLSALALAIGLATPALAGPVKWEGNGHYYELVTWYSQATFGGAMAAAAGLSFLGASGHLATVTSASEQMFLDVLNWTSSGNGEGFHGYTSAWLGASDAEEEGDWRWVTGPEAGQSLYSTWDNWADWEPNNMGRDGAENFAVGWWYDTMWNDMQDNYAALAYVVEYDVAPVPLPAGLPLLAAGLGLLGVAARRRTG
;
A
#
# COMPACT_ATOMS: atom_id res chain seq x y z
N MET A 1 -61.48 9.40 32.51
CA MET A 1 -60.98 9.07 31.16
C MET A 1 -60.36 10.31 30.56
N ASN A 2 -59.03 10.37 30.44
CA ASN A 2 -58.33 11.09 29.38
C ASN A 2 -56.86 10.66 29.40
N ARG A 3 -56.48 9.86 28.41
CA ARG A 3 -55.15 9.27 28.26
C ARG A 3 -54.21 10.26 27.56
N LEU A 4 -52.96 10.24 28.02
CA LEU A 4 -51.72 10.75 27.44
C LEU A 4 -51.76 11.11 25.94
N LYS A 5 -51.15 12.26 25.60
CA LYS A 5 -50.17 12.35 24.51
C LYS A 5 -49.03 13.29 24.94
N LYS A 6 -48.01 12.73 25.61
CA LYS A 6 -46.69 13.38 25.68
C LYS A 6 -46.00 13.07 24.35
N LEU A 7 -45.74 14.09 23.55
CA LEU A 7 -44.94 13.97 22.33
C LEU A 7 -43.47 13.77 22.75
N SER A 8 -42.96 12.56 22.61
CA SER A 8 -41.54 12.29 22.71
C SER A 8 -40.87 12.74 21.42
N ALA A 9 -40.01 13.76 21.51
CA ALA A 9 -39.15 14.15 20.39
C ALA A 9 -38.14 13.02 20.14
N LEU A 10 -38.21 12.43 18.95
CA LEU A 10 -37.21 11.49 18.45
C LEU A 10 -35.99 12.33 18.03
N ALA A 11 -34.93 12.30 18.83
CA ALA A 11 -33.64 12.85 18.42
C ALA A 11 -33.07 11.95 17.32
N LEU A 12 -33.19 12.39 16.07
CA LEU A 12 -32.50 11.77 14.95
C LEU A 12 -31.02 12.15 15.08
N ALA A 13 -30.22 11.26 15.67
CA ALA A 13 -28.78 11.36 15.60
C ALA A 13 -28.37 11.13 14.14
N ILE A 14 -28.19 12.22 13.38
CA ILE A 14 -27.49 12.19 12.11
C ILE A 14 -26.03 11.93 12.49
N GLY A 15 -25.64 10.65 12.50
CA GLY A 15 -24.25 10.29 12.53
C GLY A 15 -23.61 10.88 11.28
N LEU A 16 -22.77 11.89 11.46
CA LEU A 16 -21.77 12.22 10.45
C LEU A 16 -20.92 10.98 10.32
N ALA A 17 -21.17 10.17 9.28
CA ALA A 17 -20.23 9.18 8.84
C ALA A 17 -19.01 9.99 8.37
N THR A 18 -18.02 10.14 9.25
CA THR A 18 -16.67 10.44 8.81
C THR A 18 -16.35 9.38 7.76
N PRO A 19 -15.94 9.75 6.53
CA PRO A 19 -15.43 8.74 5.62
C PRO A 19 -14.34 8.01 6.40
N ALA A 20 -14.51 6.70 6.58
CA ALA A 20 -13.40 5.90 7.07
C ALA A 20 -12.27 6.15 6.09
N LEU A 21 -11.16 6.73 6.55
CA LEU A 21 -9.92 6.66 5.79
C LEU A 21 -9.74 5.17 5.50
N ALA A 22 -9.78 4.80 4.23
CA ALA A 22 -9.59 3.42 3.83
C ALA A 22 -8.18 3.05 4.32
N GLY A 23 -8.11 2.19 5.33
CA GLY A 23 -6.83 1.71 5.84
C GLY A 23 -6.08 0.90 4.78
N PRO A 24 -4.83 0.48 5.08
CA PRO A 24 -4.01 -0.26 4.13
C PRO A 24 -4.75 -1.44 3.48
N VAL A 25 -4.63 -1.56 2.16
CA VAL A 25 -5.30 -2.55 1.32
C VAL A 25 -4.31 -3.67 1.00
N LYS A 26 -4.71 -4.92 1.26
CA LYS A 26 -3.87 -6.08 0.96
C LYS A 26 -3.85 -6.37 -0.54
N TRP A 27 -2.66 -6.61 -1.09
CA TRP A 27 -2.51 -7.26 -2.38
C TRP A 27 -2.26 -8.76 -2.19
N GLU A 28 -3.06 -9.61 -2.82
CA GLU A 28 -2.90 -11.06 -2.69
C GLU A 28 -1.69 -11.62 -3.46
N GLY A 29 -1.04 -10.81 -4.31
CA GLY A 29 0.12 -11.24 -5.11
C GLY A 29 1.36 -11.57 -4.27
N ASN A 30 1.69 -10.72 -3.30
CA ASN A 30 2.78 -10.93 -2.34
C ASN A 30 2.30 -10.99 -0.88
N GLY A 31 1.04 -10.65 -0.62
CA GLY A 31 0.46 -10.64 0.72
C GLY A 31 0.71 -9.36 1.51
N HIS A 32 1.37 -8.37 0.91
CA HIS A 32 1.70 -7.09 1.53
C HIS A 32 0.48 -6.16 1.54
N TYR A 33 0.52 -5.15 2.39
CA TYR A 33 -0.51 -4.13 2.49
C TYR A 33 0.00 -2.80 1.97
N TYR A 34 -0.86 -2.04 1.30
CA TYR A 34 -0.49 -0.79 0.64
C TYR A 34 -1.46 0.33 0.99
N GLU A 35 -0.94 1.54 1.09
CA GLU A 35 -1.71 2.74 1.38
C GLU A 35 -1.20 3.90 0.52
N LEU A 36 -2.12 4.59 -0.19
CA LEU A 36 -1.80 5.86 -0.83
C LEU A 36 -2.01 6.98 0.19
N VAL A 37 -0.94 7.63 0.63
CA VAL A 37 -1.02 8.73 1.59
C VAL A 37 -0.85 10.06 0.87
N THR A 38 -1.89 10.89 0.86
CA THR A 38 -1.84 12.22 0.24
C THR A 38 -1.01 13.19 1.09
N TRP A 39 -0.18 13.98 0.42
CA TRP A 39 0.79 14.89 1.06
C TRP A 39 0.90 16.21 0.29
N TYR A 40 0.30 17.28 0.83
CA TYR A 40 0.24 18.60 0.18
C TYR A 40 1.21 19.66 0.75
N SER A 41 2.05 19.32 1.71
CA SER A 41 2.99 20.25 2.35
C SER A 41 4.40 19.66 2.45
N GLN A 42 5.23 19.91 1.43
CA GLN A 42 6.63 19.46 1.33
C GLN A 42 6.80 17.94 1.14
N ALA A 43 6.25 17.42 0.04
CA ALA A 43 6.47 16.04 -0.38
C ALA A 43 7.86 15.88 -1.01
N THR A 44 8.94 15.98 -0.22
CA THR A 44 10.24 15.55 -0.72
C THR A 44 10.35 14.04 -0.70
N PHE A 45 11.21 13.44 -1.52
CA PHE A 45 11.44 12.00 -1.47
C PHE A 45 11.98 11.59 -0.09
N GLY A 46 12.95 12.34 0.45
CA GLY A 46 13.46 12.10 1.80
C GLY A 46 12.39 12.22 2.88
N GLY A 47 11.45 13.16 2.74
CA GLY A 47 10.30 13.32 3.62
C GLY A 47 9.32 12.15 3.52
N ALA A 48 8.97 11.73 2.30
CA ALA A 48 8.13 10.57 1.98
C ALA A 48 8.67 9.29 2.63
N MET A 49 9.96 9.03 2.46
CA MET A 49 10.65 7.90 3.06
C MET A 49 10.61 7.94 4.58
N ALA A 50 10.90 9.09 5.19
CA ALA A 50 10.85 9.23 6.65
C ALA A 50 9.42 9.08 7.22
N ALA A 51 8.41 9.60 6.51
CA ALA A 51 7.02 9.47 6.95
C ALA A 51 6.52 8.02 6.83
N ALA A 52 6.80 7.35 5.71
CA ALA A 52 6.46 5.94 5.53
C ALA A 52 7.10 5.05 6.63
N ALA A 53 8.38 5.29 6.93
CA ALA A 53 9.09 4.60 8.01
C ALA A 53 8.51 4.87 9.42
N GLY A 54 7.81 5.99 9.59
CA GLY A 54 7.10 6.34 10.83
C GLY A 54 5.74 5.68 11.01
N LEU A 55 5.21 5.04 9.96
CA LEU A 55 3.92 4.35 9.99
C LEU A 55 4.08 2.87 10.38
N SER A 56 3.00 2.29 10.89
CA SER A 56 2.96 0.86 11.17
C SER A 56 1.55 0.29 10.98
N PHE A 57 1.49 -0.93 10.49
CA PHE A 57 0.25 -1.64 10.27
C PHE A 57 0.41 -3.12 10.63
N LEU A 58 -0.47 -3.66 11.47
CA LEU A 58 -0.44 -5.06 11.95
C LEU A 58 0.94 -5.53 12.48
N GLY A 59 1.72 -4.61 13.05
CA GLY A 59 3.04 -4.89 13.60
C GLY A 59 4.20 -4.82 12.59
N ALA A 60 3.93 -4.55 11.31
CA ALA A 60 4.94 -4.21 10.31
C ALA A 60 5.18 -2.70 10.28
N SER A 61 6.44 -2.29 10.16
CA SER A 61 6.81 -0.90 9.85
C SER A 61 6.59 -0.63 8.37
N GLY A 62 6.13 0.58 8.05
CA GLY A 62 5.95 1.00 6.67
C GLY A 62 7.26 1.36 5.98
N HIS A 63 7.26 1.32 4.66
CA HIS A 63 8.31 1.88 3.81
C HIS A 63 7.71 2.37 2.49
N LEU A 64 8.45 3.16 1.71
CA LEU A 64 7.98 3.48 0.36
C LEU A 64 7.85 2.21 -0.46
N ALA A 65 6.75 2.10 -1.18
CA ALA A 65 6.41 0.89 -1.91
C ALA A 65 7.43 0.59 -3.01
N THR A 66 7.70 -0.69 -3.17
CA THR A 66 8.43 -1.23 -4.31
C THR A 66 7.43 -1.78 -5.33
N VAL A 67 7.86 -1.94 -6.58
CA VAL A 67 7.01 -2.50 -7.64
C VAL A 67 7.82 -3.49 -8.46
N THR A 68 7.69 -4.76 -8.11
CA THR A 68 8.52 -5.85 -8.63
C THR A 68 7.88 -6.59 -9.80
N SER A 69 6.65 -6.24 -10.16
CA SER A 69 5.92 -6.90 -11.25
C SER A 69 4.82 -6.03 -11.86
N ALA A 70 4.45 -6.34 -13.11
CA ALA A 70 3.32 -5.71 -13.78
C ALA A 70 1.99 -5.90 -13.02
N SER A 71 1.78 -7.04 -12.36
CA SER A 71 0.56 -7.30 -11.59
C SER A 71 0.47 -6.46 -10.31
N GLU A 72 1.62 -6.14 -9.72
CA GLU A 72 1.73 -5.22 -8.60
C GLU A 72 1.41 -3.80 -9.03
N GLN A 73 1.99 -3.35 -10.16
CA GLN A 73 1.68 -2.05 -10.76
C GLN A 73 0.17 -1.90 -11.00
N MET A 74 -0.46 -2.89 -11.61
CA MET A 74 -1.92 -2.85 -11.86
C MET A 74 -2.75 -2.77 -10.57
N PHE A 75 -2.32 -3.43 -9.50
CA PHE A 75 -2.97 -3.30 -8.20
C PHE A 75 -2.84 -1.89 -7.64
N LEU A 76 -1.63 -1.31 -7.71
CA LEU A 76 -1.38 0.04 -7.26
C LEU A 76 -2.14 1.08 -8.09
N ASP A 77 -2.33 0.85 -9.39
CA ASP A 77 -3.15 1.71 -10.25
C ASP A 77 -4.60 1.76 -9.74
N VAL A 78 -5.19 0.59 -9.43
CA VAL A 78 -6.55 0.52 -8.86
C VAL A 78 -6.61 1.18 -7.48
N LEU A 79 -5.61 0.94 -6.62
CA LEU A 79 -5.51 1.57 -5.30
C LEU A 79 -5.47 3.09 -5.44
N ASN A 80 -4.62 3.61 -6.33
CA ASN A 80 -4.47 5.03 -6.55
C ASN A 80 -5.76 5.65 -7.08
N TRP A 81 -6.31 5.09 -8.15
CA TRP A 81 -7.56 5.55 -8.77
C TRP A 81 -8.72 5.63 -7.78
N THR A 82 -8.88 4.59 -6.95
CA THR A 82 -9.96 4.54 -5.94
C THR A 82 -9.73 5.45 -4.75
N SER A 83 -8.47 5.76 -4.42
CA SER A 83 -8.10 6.62 -3.29
C SER A 83 -8.08 8.11 -3.64
N SER A 84 -7.80 8.46 -4.89
CA SER A 84 -7.72 9.84 -5.40
C SER A 84 -9.06 10.48 -5.73
N GLY A 85 -10.17 9.71 -5.69
CA GLY A 85 -11.50 10.20 -6.05
C GLY A 85 -11.66 10.53 -7.55
N ASN A 86 -10.83 9.96 -8.43
CA ASN A 86 -10.85 10.12 -9.89
C ASN A 86 -10.55 11.53 -10.42
N GLY A 87 -9.82 12.41 -9.71
CA GLY A 87 -9.74 13.82 -10.15
C GLY A 87 -8.60 14.71 -9.67
N GLU A 88 -7.66 14.25 -8.83
CA GLU A 88 -6.68 15.16 -8.22
C GLU A 88 -5.29 15.20 -8.86
N GLY A 89 -5.00 14.42 -9.91
CA GLY A 89 -3.72 14.52 -10.64
C GLY A 89 -3.77 14.16 -12.13
N PHE A 90 -2.62 13.80 -12.72
CA PHE A 90 -2.48 13.58 -14.16
C PHE A 90 -3.39 12.43 -14.62
N HIS A 91 -4.33 12.74 -15.53
CA HIS A 91 -5.30 11.78 -16.06
C HIS A 91 -6.17 11.04 -15.03
N GLY A 92 -6.35 11.60 -13.83
CA GLY A 92 -7.21 11.04 -12.76
C GLY A 92 -6.46 10.24 -11.70
N TYR A 93 -5.14 10.05 -11.84
CA TYR A 93 -4.28 9.47 -10.82
C TYR A 93 -3.56 10.54 -10.02
N THR A 94 -3.24 10.25 -8.76
CA THR A 94 -2.43 11.12 -7.90
C THR A 94 -0.96 10.73 -8.03
N SER A 95 -0.11 11.65 -8.49
CA SER A 95 1.33 11.40 -8.56
C SER A 95 1.90 11.10 -7.18
N ALA A 96 2.70 10.04 -7.08
CA ALA A 96 3.15 9.55 -5.78
C ALA A 96 4.59 9.06 -5.80
N TRP A 97 5.31 9.33 -4.71
CA TRP A 97 6.65 8.77 -4.49
C TRP A 97 6.60 7.24 -4.37
N LEU A 98 7.55 6.60 -5.04
CA LEU A 98 7.87 5.17 -4.92
C LEU A 98 9.25 5.00 -4.30
N GLY A 99 9.60 3.79 -3.87
CA GLY A 99 10.84 3.49 -3.16
C GLY A 99 12.12 3.41 -4.00
N ALA A 100 12.15 3.98 -5.21
CA ALA A 100 13.27 3.84 -6.15
C ALA A 100 14.10 5.13 -6.31
N SER A 101 15.41 4.94 -6.47
CA SER A 101 16.38 6.01 -6.68
C SER A 101 17.64 5.49 -7.39
N ASP A 102 18.31 6.35 -8.14
CA ASP A 102 19.66 6.14 -8.69
C ASP A 102 20.68 7.17 -8.13
N ALA A 103 20.37 7.83 -7.00
CA ALA A 103 21.21 8.86 -6.40
C ALA A 103 22.63 8.40 -6.00
N GLU A 104 22.85 7.09 -5.87
CA GLU A 104 24.19 6.53 -5.62
C GLU A 104 25.03 6.43 -6.91
N GLU A 105 24.42 6.09 -8.04
CA GLU A 105 25.05 5.93 -9.34
C GLU A 105 24.04 6.22 -10.47
N GLU A 106 24.21 7.36 -11.13
CA GLU A 106 23.35 7.83 -12.23
C GLU A 106 23.11 6.73 -13.28
N GLY A 107 21.83 6.47 -13.56
CA GLY A 107 21.39 5.45 -14.51
C GLY A 107 21.35 4.02 -13.94
N ASP A 108 21.77 3.79 -12.70
CA ASP A 108 21.60 2.52 -11.98
C ASP A 108 20.45 2.61 -10.97
N TRP A 109 19.23 2.54 -11.49
CA TRP A 109 18.01 2.61 -10.69
C TRP A 109 17.82 1.40 -9.79
N ARG A 110 17.68 1.66 -8.48
CA ARG A 110 17.50 0.64 -7.45
C ARG A 110 16.35 0.95 -6.52
N TRP A 111 15.76 -0.10 -5.96
CA TRP A 111 14.94 0.04 -4.76
C TRP A 111 15.85 0.43 -3.60
N VAL A 112 15.48 1.46 -2.83
CA VAL A 112 16.23 1.94 -1.66
C VAL A 112 15.47 1.77 -0.35
N THR A 113 14.26 1.22 -0.43
CA THR A 113 13.39 0.90 0.70
C THR A 113 12.87 -0.54 0.61
N GLY A 114 12.27 -1.02 1.70
CA GLY A 114 11.63 -2.34 1.73
C GLY A 114 12.59 -3.53 1.69
N PRO A 115 12.05 -4.75 1.55
CA PRO A 115 12.85 -5.97 1.45
C PRO A 115 13.65 -6.07 0.14
N GLU A 116 13.27 -5.31 -0.88
CA GLU A 116 13.96 -5.22 -2.17
C GLU A 116 15.13 -4.21 -2.17
N ALA A 117 15.41 -3.53 -1.06
CA ALA A 117 16.48 -2.53 -0.99
C ALA A 117 17.82 -3.08 -1.54
N GLY A 118 18.40 -2.33 -2.48
CA GLY A 118 19.62 -2.66 -3.22
C GLY A 118 19.40 -3.45 -4.51
N GLN A 119 18.18 -3.93 -4.80
CA GLN A 119 17.88 -4.60 -6.07
C GLN A 119 17.71 -3.60 -7.21
N SER A 120 18.25 -3.94 -8.39
CA SER A 120 18.10 -3.13 -9.60
C SER A 120 16.69 -3.30 -10.19
N LEU A 121 16.07 -2.18 -10.58
CA LEU A 121 14.76 -2.17 -11.24
C LEU A 121 14.79 -2.98 -12.54
N TYR A 122 15.86 -2.86 -13.32
CA TYR A 122 16.04 -3.56 -14.61
C TYR A 122 16.15 -5.10 -14.48
N SER A 123 16.33 -5.61 -13.26
CA SER A 123 16.34 -7.05 -12.98
C SER A 123 14.98 -7.61 -12.58
N THR A 124 14.02 -6.74 -12.25
CA THR A 124 12.69 -7.12 -11.75
C THR A 124 11.61 -6.59 -12.67
N TRP A 125 11.30 -5.30 -12.55
CA TRP A 125 10.27 -4.61 -13.32
C TRP A 125 10.46 -3.10 -13.19
N ASP A 126 10.15 -2.38 -14.27
CA ASP A 126 10.01 -0.94 -14.29
C ASP A 126 8.81 -0.55 -15.16
N ASN A 127 8.28 0.66 -14.92
CA ASN A 127 7.16 1.20 -15.67
C ASN A 127 7.43 2.65 -16.08
N TRP A 128 8.67 2.94 -16.50
CA TRP A 128 9.05 4.26 -16.97
C TRP A 128 8.18 4.72 -18.14
N ALA A 129 7.84 6.01 -18.17
CA ALA A 129 7.19 6.61 -19.32
C ALA A 129 8.12 6.63 -20.54
N ASP A 130 7.56 6.82 -21.73
CA ASP A 130 8.37 6.97 -22.94
C ASP A 130 9.41 8.09 -22.73
N TRP A 131 10.68 7.75 -22.98
CA TRP A 131 11.86 8.60 -22.80
C TRP A 131 12.36 8.77 -21.36
N GLU A 132 11.73 8.13 -20.37
CA GLU A 132 12.18 8.14 -18.98
C GLU A 132 12.99 6.88 -18.60
N PRO A 133 13.85 6.96 -17.57
CA PRO A 133 14.27 8.17 -16.86
C PRO A 133 15.23 9.01 -17.73
N ASN A 134 15.05 10.33 -17.75
CA ASN A 134 15.75 11.22 -18.69
C ASN A 134 16.78 12.16 -18.07
N ASN A 135 16.75 12.30 -16.74
CA ASN A 135 17.59 13.19 -15.97
C ASN A 135 17.68 14.64 -16.52
N MET A 136 16.55 15.18 -17.00
CA MET A 136 16.45 16.53 -17.55
C MET A 136 16.48 17.64 -16.49
N GLY A 137 16.48 17.26 -15.22
CA GLY A 137 16.61 18.14 -14.08
C GLY A 137 17.87 19.01 -14.11
N ARG A 138 17.83 20.10 -13.35
CA ARG A 138 19.00 21.00 -13.23
C ARG A 138 20.18 20.23 -12.65
N ASP A 139 21.31 20.26 -13.35
CA ASP A 139 22.57 19.62 -12.93
C ASP A 139 22.51 18.08 -12.78
N GLY A 140 21.54 17.40 -13.40
CA GLY A 140 21.42 15.93 -13.34
C GLY A 140 20.89 15.43 -11.99
N ALA A 141 19.89 16.12 -11.44
CA ALA A 141 19.42 15.92 -10.07
C ALA A 141 18.11 15.10 -9.95
N GLU A 142 17.58 14.55 -11.05
CA GLU A 142 16.34 13.75 -11.02
C GLU A 142 16.65 12.30 -10.63
N ASN A 143 16.80 12.08 -9.33
CA ASN A 143 17.28 10.81 -8.81
C ASN A 143 16.20 9.98 -8.08
N PHE A 144 14.93 10.36 -8.17
CA PHE A 144 13.87 9.76 -7.35
C PHE A 144 12.62 9.45 -8.17
N ALA A 145 12.08 8.24 -8.03
CA ALA A 145 10.97 7.78 -8.84
C ALA A 145 9.61 8.28 -8.32
N VAL A 146 8.82 8.84 -9.23
CA VAL A 146 7.40 9.14 -9.03
C VAL A 146 6.57 8.26 -9.96
N GLY A 147 5.58 7.57 -9.41
CA GLY A 147 4.55 6.88 -10.19
C GLY A 147 3.40 7.81 -10.59
N TRP A 148 2.65 7.40 -11.60
CA TRP A 148 1.47 8.13 -12.12
C TRP A 148 1.79 9.56 -12.58
N TRP A 149 2.93 9.72 -13.25
CA TRP A 149 3.31 10.98 -13.88
C TRP A 149 2.55 11.18 -15.19
N TYR A 150 2.52 10.14 -16.02
CA TYR A 150 1.72 10.08 -17.24
C TYR A 150 0.89 8.80 -17.24
N ASP A 151 -0.42 8.92 -16.98
CA ASP A 151 -1.30 7.77 -16.76
C ASP A 151 -0.80 6.89 -15.59
N THR A 152 -0.36 5.65 -15.84
CA THR A 152 0.20 4.75 -14.82
C THR A 152 1.73 4.77 -14.75
N MET A 153 2.38 5.45 -15.69
CA MET A 153 3.82 5.38 -15.92
C MET A 153 4.62 6.28 -14.97
N TRP A 154 5.90 5.94 -14.79
CA TRP A 154 6.82 6.57 -13.86
C TRP A 154 7.65 7.66 -14.52
N ASN A 155 8.15 8.57 -13.68
CA ASN A 155 9.16 9.57 -14.05
C ASN A 155 10.21 9.73 -12.96
N ASP A 156 11.42 10.10 -13.34
CA ASP A 156 12.44 10.56 -12.42
C ASP A 156 12.23 12.03 -12.08
N MET A 157 12.44 12.36 -10.82
CA MET A 157 12.17 13.69 -10.27
C MET A 157 13.24 14.09 -9.26
N GLN A 158 13.46 15.40 -9.12
CA GLN A 158 14.32 15.95 -8.07
C GLN A 158 13.67 15.75 -6.70
N ASP A 159 14.48 15.69 -5.63
CA ASP A 159 13.98 15.49 -4.25
C ASP A 159 12.92 16.53 -3.86
N ASN A 160 12.97 17.74 -4.41
CA ASN A 160 12.02 18.82 -4.10
C ASN A 160 10.78 18.85 -5.01
N TYR A 161 10.58 17.86 -5.87
CA TYR A 161 9.38 17.74 -6.68
C TYR A 161 8.14 17.63 -5.79
N ALA A 162 7.07 18.33 -6.13
CA ALA A 162 5.85 18.36 -5.32
C ALA A 162 4.92 17.19 -5.71
N ALA A 163 5.32 15.95 -5.44
CA ALA A 163 4.41 14.81 -5.56
C ALA A 163 3.21 15.01 -4.62
N LEU A 164 2.02 14.58 -5.05
CA LEU A 164 0.80 14.81 -4.29
C LEU A 164 0.56 13.73 -3.23
N ALA A 165 1.30 12.63 -3.31
CA ALA A 165 1.20 11.50 -2.40
C ALA A 165 2.52 10.72 -2.31
N TYR A 166 2.49 9.68 -1.50
CA TYR A 166 3.47 8.60 -1.47
C TYR A 166 2.74 7.29 -1.23
N VAL A 167 3.28 6.19 -1.77
CA VAL A 167 2.73 4.86 -1.52
C VAL A 167 3.53 4.21 -0.41
N VAL A 168 2.82 3.76 0.63
CA VAL A 168 3.39 3.00 1.74
C VAL A 168 3.09 1.54 1.54
N GLU A 169 4.09 0.69 1.75
CA GLU A 169 3.99 -0.76 1.75
C GLU A 169 4.32 -1.31 3.14
N TYR A 170 3.64 -2.39 3.53
CA TYR A 170 3.79 -3.06 4.82
C TYR A 170 3.91 -4.59 4.63
N ASP A 171 5.08 -5.14 4.98
CA ASP A 171 5.37 -6.57 5.00
C ASP A 171 4.79 -7.24 6.26
N VAL A 172 3.47 -7.44 6.28
CA VAL A 172 2.82 -8.07 7.43
C VAL A 172 3.17 -9.55 7.48
N ALA A 173 3.83 -9.98 8.57
CA ALA A 173 4.13 -11.38 8.80
C ALA A 173 2.83 -12.23 8.78
N PRO A 174 2.84 -13.41 8.15
CA PRO A 174 1.67 -14.29 8.15
C PRO A 174 1.22 -14.59 9.58
N VAL A 175 -0.08 -14.46 9.86
CA VAL A 175 -0.64 -14.79 11.17
C VAL A 175 -0.35 -16.27 11.46
N PRO A 176 0.39 -16.60 12.54
CA PRO A 176 0.60 -17.99 12.91
C PRO A 176 -0.77 -18.63 13.17
N LEU A 177 -1.06 -19.77 12.53
CA LEU A 177 -2.27 -20.52 12.83
C LEU A 177 -2.32 -20.76 14.35
N PRO A 178 -3.45 -20.49 15.03
CA PRO A 178 -3.58 -20.82 16.44
C PRO A 178 -3.21 -22.28 16.64
N ALA A 179 -2.35 -22.57 17.61
CA ALA A 179 -1.88 -23.91 17.93
C ALA A 179 -3.01 -24.93 18.22
N GLY A 180 -4.29 -24.50 18.23
CA GLY A 180 -5.47 -25.35 18.40
C GLY A 180 -6.01 -26.03 17.13
N LEU A 181 -5.64 -25.60 15.91
CA LEU A 181 -6.15 -26.25 14.69
C LEU A 181 -5.62 -27.69 14.45
N PRO A 182 -4.35 -28.02 14.77
CA PRO A 182 -3.87 -29.40 14.73
C PRO A 182 -4.51 -30.28 15.83
N LEU A 183 -4.89 -29.68 16.97
CA LEU A 183 -5.51 -30.39 18.10
C LEU A 183 -6.95 -30.83 17.79
N LEU A 184 -7.71 -30.06 17.00
CA LEU A 184 -9.06 -30.45 16.58
C LEU A 184 -9.02 -31.65 15.60
N ALA A 185 -8.03 -31.68 14.71
CA ALA A 185 -7.80 -32.82 13.80
C ALA A 185 -7.38 -34.09 14.56
N ALA A 186 -6.52 -33.97 15.57
CA ALA A 186 -6.13 -35.08 16.44
C ALA A 186 -7.29 -35.59 17.32
N GLY A 187 -8.18 -34.70 17.78
CA GLY A 187 -9.34 -35.03 18.61
C GLY A 187 -10.41 -35.86 17.89
N LEU A 188 -10.68 -35.57 16.61
CA LEU A 188 -11.63 -36.34 15.80
C LEU A 188 -11.09 -37.72 15.37
N GLY A 189 -9.77 -37.86 15.22
CA GLY A 189 -9.13 -39.14 14.90
C GLY A 189 -9.21 -40.17 16.03
N LEU A 190 -9.18 -39.74 17.29
CA LEU A 190 -9.22 -40.65 18.46
C LEU A 190 -10.63 -41.20 18.75
N LEU A 191 -11.70 -40.47 18.40
CA LEU A 191 -13.08 -40.94 18.57
C LEU A 191 -13.49 -42.00 17.51
N GLY A 192 -12.85 -42.01 16.33
CA GLY A 192 -13.12 -43.00 15.28
C GLY A 192 -12.54 -44.40 15.54
N VAL A 193 -11.46 -44.50 16.32
CA VAL A 193 -10.77 -45.79 16.60
C VAL A 193 -11.44 -46.57 17.73
N ALA A 194 -12.11 -45.89 18.67
CA ALA A 194 -12.76 -46.53 19.82
C ALA A 194 -14.05 -47.31 19.47
N ALA A 195 -14.66 -47.07 18.30
CA ALA A 195 -15.97 -47.64 17.95
C ALA A 195 -15.91 -49.03 17.27
N ARG A 196 -14.73 -49.62 17.00
CA ARG A 196 -14.62 -50.76 16.06
C ARG A 196 -14.17 -52.11 16.64
N ARG A 197 -14.33 -52.36 17.94
CA ARG A 197 -14.06 -53.70 18.51
C ARG A 197 -15.18 -54.20 19.41
N ARG A 198 -16.21 -54.79 18.79
CA ARG A 198 -17.08 -55.82 19.37
C ARG A 198 -17.93 -56.45 18.27
N THR A 199 -17.48 -57.60 17.73
CA THR A 199 -18.29 -58.73 17.22
C THR A 199 -17.34 -59.75 16.57
N GLY A 200 -17.41 -61.02 17.00
CA GLY A 200 -16.69 -62.15 16.44
C GLY A 200 -15.95 -62.95 17.50
#